data_AF-A0A7V9RZ27-F1
#
_entry.id   AF-A0A7V9RZ27-F1
#
_cell.length_a   1.000
_cell.length_b   1.000
_cell.length_c   1.000
_cell.angle_alpha   90.00
_cell.angle_beta   90.00
_cell.angle_gamma   90.00
#
_symmetry.space_group_name_H-M   'P 1'
#
loop_
_entity.id
_entity.type
_entity.pdbx_description
1 polymer ?
#
loop_
_entity_poly.entity_id
_entity_poly.type
_entity_poly.pdbx_seq_one_letter_code
_entity_poly.pdbx_strand_id
1 'polypeptide(L)'
;MKKLASLSAVALFTLATLTGCGSDSDEFCDQAREAADSATDSADLSPEDVQQRFDDFKDSAPEELQDDFDVLSEIDLSDLANVDPDKAAAYQQASENIADYAQDECDVDLG
;
A
#
# COMPACT_ATOMS: atom_id res chain seq x y z
N MET A 1 -4.18 21.77 31.40
CA MET A 1 -4.05 21.93 29.93
C MET A 1 -4.18 20.55 29.31
N LYS A 2 -5.00 20.48 28.25
CA LYS A 2 -5.66 19.29 27.69
C LYS A 2 -4.68 18.15 27.38
N LYS A 3 -4.83 17.03 28.08
CA LYS A 3 -4.50 15.70 27.59
C LYS A 3 -5.85 15.05 27.32
N LEU A 4 -6.09 14.56 26.10
CA LEU A 4 -7.12 13.62 25.65
C LEU A 4 -7.47 13.91 24.18
N ALA A 5 -6.91 13.09 23.30
CA ALA A 5 -7.42 12.64 21.99
C ALA A 5 -6.30 11.73 21.43
N SER A 6 -6.20 10.48 21.85
CA SER A 6 -6.99 9.35 21.33
C SER A 6 -6.69 9.20 19.83
N LEU A 7 -5.75 8.33 19.46
CA LEU A 7 -6.11 7.07 18.79
C LEU A 7 -7.10 7.31 17.65
N SER A 8 -6.59 7.74 16.51
CA SER A 8 -7.20 7.48 15.20
C SER A 8 -6.31 6.37 14.62
N ALA A 9 -6.62 5.09 14.89
CA ALA A 9 -7.47 4.27 14.02
C ALA A 9 -6.89 4.33 12.59
N VAL A 10 -6.04 3.39 12.18
CA VAL A 10 -6.50 2.14 11.54
C VAL A 10 -7.86 2.38 10.86
N ALA A 11 -7.82 3.19 9.81
CA ALA A 11 -8.88 3.41 8.85
C ALA A 11 -8.18 3.25 7.50
N LEU A 12 -7.83 2.00 7.18
CA LEU A 12 -7.24 1.68 5.88
C LEU A 12 -8.17 0.81 5.03
N PHE A 13 -9.24 0.26 5.61
CA PHE A 13 -10.14 -0.67 4.90
C PHE A 13 -11.58 -0.64 5.45
N THR A 14 -12.12 0.53 5.72
CA THR A 14 -13.56 0.73 5.65
C THR A 14 -13.89 1.89 4.71
N LEU A 15 -14.17 1.60 3.43
CA LEU A 15 -15.39 2.03 2.76
C LEU A 15 -15.63 1.26 1.45
N ALA A 16 -16.83 0.67 1.38
CA ALA A 16 -17.38 0.11 0.16
C ALA A 16 -18.23 1.18 -0.53
N THR A 17 -17.93 1.52 -1.78
CA THR A 17 -18.93 1.57 -2.87
C THR A 17 -18.24 1.66 -4.23
N LEU A 18 -18.44 0.62 -5.04
CA LEU A 18 -18.13 0.55 -6.47
C LEU A 18 -18.50 1.84 -7.22
N THR A 19 -17.49 2.54 -7.73
CA THR A 19 -17.56 3.22 -9.02
C THR A 19 -16.44 2.72 -9.92
N GLY A 20 -16.58 1.47 -10.39
CA GLY A 20 -15.89 1.07 -11.61
C GLY A 20 -16.37 1.95 -12.77
N CYS A 21 -15.49 2.81 -13.27
CA CYS A 21 -15.64 3.43 -14.59
C CYS A 21 -14.26 3.68 -15.19
N GLY A 22 -13.87 2.77 -16.08
CA GLY A 22 -12.52 2.66 -16.60
C GLY A 22 -12.07 3.81 -17.50
N SER A 23 -10.75 3.93 -17.54
CA SER A 23 -9.97 4.54 -18.59
C SER A 23 -8.60 3.86 -18.49
N ASP A 24 -8.10 3.25 -19.58
CA ASP A 24 -6.80 2.59 -19.74
C ASP A 24 -6.06 2.26 -18.42
N SER A 25 -6.42 1.18 -17.73
CA SER A 25 -5.79 0.88 -16.43
C SER A 25 -4.52 0.07 -16.63
N ASP A 26 -3.38 0.67 -16.30
CA ASP A 26 -2.07 0.02 -16.18
C ASP A 26 -2.12 -1.17 -15.20
N GLU A 27 -1.30 -2.21 -15.41
CA GLU A 27 -1.28 -3.45 -14.61
C GLU A 27 -1.18 -3.17 -13.10
N PHE A 28 -0.51 -2.07 -12.71
CA PHE A 28 -0.43 -1.60 -11.33
C PHE A 28 -1.80 -1.28 -10.72
N CYS A 29 -2.65 -0.55 -11.45
CA CYS A 29 -3.97 -0.14 -10.94
C CYS A 29 -4.94 -1.31 -10.80
N ASP A 30 -4.86 -2.30 -11.69
CA ASP A 30 -5.65 -3.53 -11.56
C ASP A 30 -5.23 -4.33 -10.33
N GLN A 31 -3.92 -4.43 -10.09
CA GLN A 31 -3.39 -5.06 -8.87
C GLN A 31 -3.77 -4.28 -7.61
N ALA A 32 -3.71 -2.94 -7.63
CA ALA A 32 -4.08 -2.09 -6.50
C ALA A 32 -5.55 -2.28 -6.09
N ARG A 33 -6.45 -2.37 -7.08
CA ARG A 33 -7.87 -2.66 -6.85
C ARG A 33 -8.09 -4.07 -6.33
N GLU A 34 -7.44 -5.07 -6.90
CA GLU A 34 -7.54 -6.46 -6.43
C GLU A 34 -6.98 -6.61 -5.01
N ALA A 35 -5.90 -5.92 -4.68
CA ALA A 35 -5.34 -5.87 -3.34
C ALA A 35 -6.30 -5.22 -2.35
N ALA A 36 -6.97 -4.12 -2.74
CA ALA A 36 -7.97 -3.46 -1.90
C ALA A 36 -9.22 -4.33 -1.66
N ASP A 37 -9.73 -5.00 -2.70
CA ASP A 37 -10.85 -5.96 -2.57
C ASP A 37 -10.44 -7.18 -1.73
N SER A 38 -9.23 -7.71 -1.93
CA SER A 38 -8.73 -8.88 -1.19
C SER A 38 -8.20 -8.56 0.20
N ALA A 39 -8.00 -7.29 0.55
CA ALA A 39 -7.60 -6.87 1.89
C ALA A 39 -8.63 -7.32 2.95
N THR A 40 -9.91 -7.44 2.60
CA THR A 40 -10.93 -7.99 3.49
C THR A 40 -10.85 -9.51 3.69
N ASP A 41 -10.15 -10.22 2.79
CA ASP A 41 -9.93 -11.67 2.80
C ASP A 41 -8.49 -12.07 3.19
N SER A 42 -7.64 -11.10 3.52
CA SER A 42 -6.18 -11.22 3.71
C SER A 42 -5.70 -12.02 4.94
N ALA A 43 -6.59 -12.76 5.60
CA ALA A 43 -6.31 -13.45 6.86
C ALA A 43 -5.33 -14.66 6.77
N ASP A 44 -4.87 -15.05 5.57
CA ASP A 44 -4.05 -16.27 5.36
C ASP A 44 -2.88 -16.09 4.37
N LEU A 45 -2.38 -14.87 4.14
CA LEU A 45 -1.22 -14.69 3.27
C LEU A 45 0.08 -15.13 3.96
N SER A 46 0.85 -16.00 3.30
CA SER A 46 2.20 -16.35 3.78
C SER A 46 3.19 -15.21 3.49
N PRO A 47 4.33 -15.13 4.21
CA PRO A 47 5.36 -14.12 3.90
C PRO A 47 5.85 -14.18 2.46
N GLU A 48 5.88 -15.37 1.86
CA GLU A 48 6.24 -15.59 0.46
C GLU A 48 5.19 -14.98 -0.49
N ASP A 49 3.89 -15.15 -0.19
CA ASP A 49 2.81 -14.55 -0.99
C ASP A 49 2.84 -13.01 -0.91
N VAL A 50 3.14 -12.46 0.27
CA VAL A 50 3.26 -11.01 0.46
C VAL A 50 4.45 -10.46 -0.32
N GLN A 51 5.60 -11.14 -0.26
CA GLN A 51 6.80 -10.74 -1.01
C GLN A 51 6.54 -10.81 -2.52
N GLN A 52 5.91 -11.90 -2.99
CA GLN A 52 5.58 -12.05 -4.40
C GLN A 52 4.64 -10.94 -4.89
N ARG A 53 3.58 -10.63 -4.12
CA ARG A 53 2.69 -9.51 -4.46
C ARG A 53 3.44 -8.19 -4.49
N PHE A 54 4.33 -7.95 -3.53
CA PHE A 54 5.14 -6.73 -3.51
C PHE A 54 6.03 -6.62 -4.77
N ASP A 55 6.66 -7.72 -5.17
CA ASP A 55 7.49 -7.76 -6.38
C ASP A 55 6.64 -7.53 -7.64
N ASP A 56 5.45 -8.13 -7.75
CA ASP A 56 4.51 -7.93 -8.87
C ASP A 56 4.04 -6.46 -8.94
N PHE A 57 3.75 -5.84 -7.79
CA PHE A 57 3.43 -4.41 -7.70
C PHE A 57 4.59 -3.54 -8.16
N LYS A 58 5.81 -3.85 -7.73
CA LYS A 58 7.02 -3.10 -8.11
C LYS A 58 7.29 -3.20 -9.61
N ASP A 59 7.18 -4.38 -10.20
CA ASP A 59 7.44 -4.60 -11.63
C ASP A 59 6.43 -3.88 -12.52
N SER A 60 5.18 -3.79 -12.07
CA SER A 60 4.11 -3.09 -12.78
C SER A 60 4.01 -1.60 -12.47
N ALA A 61 4.72 -1.13 -11.44
CA ALA A 61 4.66 0.24 -10.97
C ALA A 61 5.17 1.23 -12.04
N PRO A 62 4.52 2.40 -12.17
CA PRO A 62 5.01 3.48 -13.01
C PRO A 62 6.39 3.97 -12.52
N GLU A 63 7.17 4.58 -13.42
CA GLU A 63 8.52 5.07 -13.13
C GLU A 63 8.58 6.03 -11.92
N GLU A 64 7.50 6.78 -11.67
CA GLU A 64 7.39 7.69 -10.53
C GLU A 64 7.32 7.00 -9.16
N LEU A 65 6.87 5.74 -9.12
CA LEU A 65 6.79 4.95 -7.88
C LEU A 65 7.96 3.98 -7.72
N GLN A 66 8.81 3.78 -8.74
CA GLN A 66 9.90 2.80 -8.64
C GLN A 66 10.89 3.13 -7.52
N ASP A 67 11.22 4.41 -7.34
CA ASP A 67 12.09 4.86 -6.24
C ASP A 67 11.46 4.55 -4.88
N ASP A 68 10.14 4.70 -4.74
CA ASP A 68 9.41 4.39 -3.50
C ASP A 68 9.37 2.87 -3.23
N PHE A 69 9.15 2.05 -4.26
CA PHE A 69 9.24 0.59 -4.15
C PHE A 69 10.67 0.11 -3.83
N ASP A 70 11.70 0.75 -4.37
CA ASP A 70 13.09 0.47 -4.04
C ASP A 70 13.37 0.74 -2.57
N VAL A 71 12.89 1.87 -2.04
CA VAL A 71 12.99 2.21 -0.61
C VAL A 71 12.26 1.17 0.24
N LEU A 72 11.04 0.79 -0.11
CA LEU A 72 10.28 -0.22 0.64
C LEU A 72 10.88 -1.62 0.54
N SER A 73 11.59 -1.95 -0.55
CA SER A 73 12.27 -3.24 -0.70
C SER A 73 13.45 -3.43 0.25
N GLU A 74 13.93 -2.36 0.89
CA GLU A 74 14.93 -2.44 1.96
C GLU A 74 14.34 -2.97 3.28
N ILE A 75 13.01 -3.02 3.40
CA ILE A 75 12.31 -3.58 4.55
C ILE A 75 12.31 -5.11 4.44
N ASP A 76 12.90 -5.77 5.43
CA ASP A 76 12.75 -7.21 5.58
C ASP A 76 11.35 -7.53 6.12
N LEU A 77 10.44 -7.94 5.22
CA LEU A 77 9.07 -8.32 5.58
C LEU A 77 9.02 -9.57 6.48
N SER A 78 10.08 -10.38 6.50
CA SER A 78 10.21 -11.52 7.41
C SER A 78 10.66 -11.11 8.82
N ASP A 79 11.19 -9.89 8.97
CA ASP A 79 11.71 -9.35 10.23
C ASP A 79 11.32 -7.87 10.43
N LEU A 80 10.02 -7.59 10.37
CA LEU A 80 9.45 -6.26 10.61
C LEU A 80 9.78 -5.68 12.02
N ALA A 81 10.28 -6.51 12.94
CA ALA A 81 10.74 -6.06 14.25
C ALA A 81 12.11 -5.35 14.20
N ASN A 82 12.89 -5.57 13.13
CA ASN A 82 14.23 -5.03 12.95
C ASN A 82 14.31 -3.96 11.84
N VAL A 83 13.19 -3.32 11.52
CA VAL A 83 13.15 -2.19 10.57
C VAL A 83 14.03 -1.05 11.08
N ASP A 84 14.87 -0.52 10.18
CA ASP A 84 15.77 0.58 10.48
C ASP A 84 14.97 1.84 10.89
N PRO A 85 15.05 2.29 12.16
CA PRO A 85 14.29 3.45 12.62
C PRO A 85 14.77 4.76 11.98
N ASP A 86 16.02 4.83 11.50
CA ASP A 86 16.55 6.02 10.84
C ASP A 86 15.94 6.21 9.44
N LYS A 87 15.39 5.13 8.85
CA LYS A 87 14.69 5.14 7.56
C LYS A 87 13.17 5.15 7.67
N ALA A 88 12.63 5.11 8.88
CA ALA A 88 11.18 5.06 9.11
C ALA A 88 10.41 6.19 8.40
N ALA A 89 10.99 7.39 8.32
CA ALA A 89 10.38 8.51 7.60
C ALA A 89 10.36 8.30 6.07
N ALA A 90 11.41 7.68 5.51
CA ALA A 90 11.48 7.36 4.09
C ALA A 90 10.49 6.25 3.72
N TYR A 91 10.37 5.22 4.56
CA TYR A 91 9.37 4.15 4.38
C TYR A 91 7.95 4.70 4.45
N GLN A 92 7.68 5.58 5.42
CA GLN A 92 6.38 6.24 5.54
C GLN A 92 6.07 7.06 4.29
N GLN A 93 7.00 7.90 3.84
CA GLN A 93 6.81 8.72 2.65
C GLN A 93 6.60 7.87 1.39
N ALA A 94 7.38 6.82 1.20
CA ALA A 94 7.22 5.91 0.06
C ALA A 94 5.85 5.23 0.06
N SER A 95 5.38 4.77 1.22
CA SER A 95 4.05 4.19 1.35
C SER A 95 2.93 5.21 1.09
N GLU A 96 3.11 6.47 1.49
CA GLU A 96 2.16 7.56 1.24
C GLU A 96 2.10 7.90 -0.25
N ASN A 97 3.24 8.02 -0.92
CA ASN A 97 3.28 8.29 -2.36
C ASN A 97 2.57 7.19 -3.19
N ILE A 98 2.81 5.91 -2.85
CA ILE A 98 2.14 4.77 -3.52
C ILE A 98 0.63 4.79 -3.25
N ALA A 99 0.22 5.10 -2.01
CA ALA A 99 -1.19 5.17 -1.65
C ALA A 99 -1.90 6.37 -2.31
N ASP A 100 -1.24 7.52 -2.39
CA ASP A 100 -1.75 8.72 -3.05
C ASP A 100 -1.89 8.47 -4.55
N TYR A 101 -0.89 7.85 -5.20
CA TYR A 101 -0.99 7.47 -6.61
C TYR A 101 -2.13 6.48 -6.86
N ALA A 102 -2.28 5.46 -6.01
CA ALA A 102 -3.37 4.50 -6.14
C ALA A 102 -4.76 5.16 -5.93
N GLN A 103 -4.87 6.17 -5.08
CA GLN A 103 -6.12 6.92 -4.90
C GLN A 103 -6.40 7.86 -6.07
N ASP A 104 -5.42 8.67 -6.48
CA ASP A 104 -5.61 9.73 -7.46
C ASP A 104 -5.65 9.21 -8.90
N GLU A 105 -4.78 8.24 -9.24
CA GLU A 105 -4.64 7.72 -10.61
C GLU A 105 -5.39 6.39 -10.79
N CYS A 106 -5.39 5.52 -9.78
CA CYS A 106 -6.09 4.22 -9.87
C CYS A 106 -7.53 4.24 -9.34
N ASP A 107 -8.04 5.36 -8.80
CA ASP A 107 -9.38 5.50 -8.22
C ASP A 107 -9.67 4.37 -7.19
N VAL A 108 -8.64 3.98 -6.43
CA VAL A 108 -8.75 2.98 -5.36
C VAL A 108 -9.18 3.69 -4.09
N ASP A 109 -10.37 3.37 -3.59
CA ASP A 109 -10.85 3.89 -2.30
C ASP A 109 -10.12 3.16 -1.15
N LEU A 110 -9.02 3.75 -0.70
CA LEU A 110 -8.24 3.30 0.47
C LEU A 110 -8.81 3.93 1.76
N GLY A 111 -10.11 3.75 2.01
CA GLY A 111 -10.78 4.16 3.26
C GLY A 111 -10.74 3.05 4.29
#